data_AF-A0A7V4EFR3-F1
#
_entry.id   AF-A0A7V4EFR3-F1
#
_cell.length_a   1.000
_cell.length_b   1.000
_cell.length_c   1.000
_cell.angle_alpha   90.00
_cell.angle_beta   90.00
_cell.angle_gamma   90.00
#
_symmetry.space_group_name_H-M   'P 1'
#
loop_
_entity.id
_entity.type
_entity.pdbx_description
1 polymer ?
#
loop_
_entity_poly.entity_id
_entity_poly.type
_entity_poly.pdbx_seq_one_letter_code
_entity_poly.pdbx_strand_id
1 'polypeptide(L)' 'PNPQGPAARLVAAVLALAQALGLEAIAEGIEDQATLAYLRNLGFPLGQGYLWGKPEPLRL' A
#
# COMPACT_ATOMS: atom_id res chain seq x y z
N PRO A 1 10.40 1.18 5.77
CA PRO A 1 10.12 2.64 5.72
C PRO A 1 10.08 3.28 7.12
N ASN A 2 10.45 4.57 7.25
CA ASN A 2 10.25 5.32 8.49
C ASN A 2 8.75 5.63 8.64
N PRO A 3 8.03 5.01 9.59
CA PRO A 3 6.58 5.19 9.75
C PRO A 3 6.20 6.61 10.20
N GLN A 4 7.17 7.43 10.60
CA GLN A 4 6.99 8.83 10.99
C GLN A 4 7.53 9.81 9.95
N GLY A 5 7.93 9.35 8.77
CA GLY A 5 8.44 10.20 7.69
C GLY A 5 7.33 10.96 6.95
N PRO A 6 7.67 12.00 6.15
CA PRO A 6 6.72 12.72 5.31
C PRO A 6 5.92 11.81 4.38
N ALA A 7 6.56 10.81 3.76
CA ALA A 7 5.90 9.84 2.89
C ALA A 7 4.85 9.00 3.64
N ALA A 8 5.16 8.55 4.86
CA ALA A 8 4.23 7.81 5.70
C ALA A 8 2.97 8.63 6.03
N ARG A 9 3.14 9.92 6.37
CA ARG A 9 2.03 10.85 6.60
C ARG A 9 1.18 11.11 5.36
N LEU A 10 1.82 11.24 4.19
CA LEU A 10 1.11 11.41 2.92
C LEU A 10 0.23 10.19 2.61
N VAL A 11 0.79 8.98 2.75
CA VAL A 11 0.05 7.73 2.54
C VAL A 11 -1.14 7.62 3.49
N ALA A 12 -0.99 7.99 4.75
CA ALA A 12 -2.09 8.03 5.72
C ALA A 12 -3.19 9.03 5.32
N ALA A 13 -2.81 10.23 4.86
CA ALA A 13 -3.75 11.24 4.41
C ALA A 13 -4.53 10.80 3.16
N VAL A 14 -3.86 10.15 2.21
CA VAL A 14 -4.49 9.59 1.01
C VAL A 14 -5.48 8.49 1.36
N LEU A 15 -5.11 7.57 2.26
CA LEU A 15 -6.03 6.52 2.71
C LEU A 15 -7.27 7.11 3.39
N ALA A 16 -7.08 8.10 4.27
CA ALA A 16 -8.20 8.78 4.93
C ALA A 16 -9.14 9.49 3.93
N LEU A 17 -8.57 10.11 2.88
CA LEU A 17 -9.37 10.73 1.81
C LEU A 17 -10.16 9.68 1.02
N ALA A 18 -9.54 8.55 0.64
CA ALA A 18 -10.24 7.47 -0.05
C ALA A 18 -11.41 6.93 0.77
N GLN A 19 -11.19 6.68 2.07
CA GLN A 19 -12.24 6.24 2.99
C GLN A 19 -13.37 7.27 3.13
N ALA A 20 -13.05 8.55 3.24
CA ALA A 20 -14.05 9.63 3.32
C ALA A 20 -14.91 9.75 2.04
N LEU A 21 -14.35 9.38 0.89
CA LEU A 21 -15.04 9.37 -0.40
C LEU A 21 -15.75 8.03 -0.69
N GLY A 22 -15.62 7.03 0.19
CA GLY A 22 -16.14 5.68 -0.05
C GLY A 22 -15.44 4.94 -1.19
N LEU A 23 -14.17 5.29 -1.47
CA LEU A 23 -13.36 4.66 -2.51
C LEU A 23 -12.48 3.56 -1.91
N GLU A 24 -12.27 2.50 -2.69
CA GLU A 24 -11.25 1.50 -2.39
C GLU A 24 -9.86 2.02 -2.78
N ALA A 25 -8.87 1.72 -1.94
CA ALA A 25 -7.48 2.08 -2.18
C ALA A 25 -6.59 0.83 -2.14
N ILE A 26 -5.69 0.72 -3.11
CA ILE A 26 -4.69 -0.35 -3.21
C ILE A 26 -3.32 0.27 -2.92
N ALA A 27 -2.55 -0.33 -2.02
CA ALA A 27 -1.16 0.09 -1.80
C ALA A 27 -0.22 -0.67 -2.75
N GLU A 28 0.36 0.05 -3.71
CA GLU A 28 1.29 -0.52 -4.69
C GLU A 28 2.76 -0.30 -4.31
N GLY A 29 3.66 -1.08 -4.92
CA GLY A 29 5.11 -0.95 -4.72
C GLY A 29 5.64 -1.57 -3.44
N ILE A 30 4.96 -2.59 -2.90
CA ILE A 30 5.39 -3.29 -1.68
C ILE A 30 6.49 -4.30 -2.00
N GLU A 31 7.72 -4.02 -1.57
CA GLU A 31 8.89 -4.86 -1.86
C GLU A 31 9.48 -5.55 -0.62
N ASP A 32 9.09 -5.10 0.58
CA ASP A 32 9.63 -5.61 1.84
C ASP A 32 8.55 -5.78 2.92
N GLN A 33 8.83 -6.66 3.89
CA GLN A 33 7.91 -7.01 4.96
C GLN A 33 7.61 -5.83 5.91
N ALA A 34 8.54 -4.90 6.09
CA ALA A 34 8.32 -3.74 6.96
C ALA A 34 7.35 -2.74 6.32
N THR A 35 7.45 -2.56 5.00
CA THR A 35 6.50 -1.77 4.21
C THR A 35 5.11 -2.41 4.21
N LEU A 36 5.01 -3.74 4.01
CA LEU A 36 3.75 -4.47 4.14
C LEU A 36 3.12 -4.28 5.52
N ALA A 37 3.89 -4.51 6.59
CA ALA A 37 3.40 -4.39 7.96
C ALA A 37 2.88 -2.98 8.26
N TYR A 38 3.61 -1.95 7.81
CA TYR A 38 3.17 -0.56 7.95
C TYR A 38 1.84 -0.30 7.25
N LEU A 39 1.73 -0.63 5.96
CA LEU A 39 0.54 -0.37 5.14
C LEU A 39 -0.68 -1.16 5.63
N ARG A 40 -0.48 -2.41 6.05
CA ARG A 40 -1.52 -3.25 6.65
C ARG A 40 -2.02 -2.67 7.97
N ASN A 41 -1.11 -2.23 8.84
CA ASN A 41 -1.49 -1.61 10.12
C ASN A 41 -2.19 -0.26 9.92
N LEU A 42 -1.85 0.46 8.85
CA LEU A 42 -2.48 1.72 8.50
C LEU A 42 -3.92 1.54 8.00
N GLY A 43 -4.26 0.36 7.47
CA GLY A 43 -5.63 0.00 7.09
C GLY A 43 -5.86 -0.14 5.59
N PHE A 44 -4.81 -0.33 4.78
CA PHE A 44 -5.01 -0.72 3.38
C PHE A 44 -5.59 -2.13 3.29
N PRO A 45 -6.74 -2.31 2.60
CA PRO A 45 -7.37 -3.63 2.47
C PRO A 45 -6.67 -4.51 1.43
N LEU A 46 -6.03 -3.90 0.44
CA LEU A 46 -5.39 -4.55 -0.71
C LEU A 46 -3.99 -3.97 -0.94
N GLY A 47 -3.10 -4.79 -1.51
CA GLY A 47 -1.77 -4.34 -1.90
C GLY A 47 -1.14 -5.16 -3.01
N GLN A 48 -0.16 -4.56 -3.70
CA GLN A 48 0.60 -5.15 -4.78
C GLN A 48 2.08 -4.78 -4.64
N GLY A 49 2.97 -5.70 -5.02
CA GLY A 49 4.37 -5.41 -5.19
C GLY A 49 5.23 -6.66 -5.30
N TYR A 50 6.53 -6.45 -5.50
CA TYR A 50 7.49 -7.53 -5.72
C TYR A 50 7.69 -8.44 -4.52
N LEU A 51 7.21 -8.04 -3.34
CA LEU A 51 7.12 -8.94 -2.19
C LEU A 51 6.29 -10.19 -2.50
N TRP A 52 5.27 -10.08 -3.35
CA TRP A 52 4.46 -11.24 -3.81
C TRP A 52 4.92 -11.78 -5.16
N GLY A 53 5.30 -10.91 -6.08
CA GLY A 53 5.71 -11.31 -7.42
C GLY A 53 5.95 -10.12 -8.33
N LYS A 54 6.83 -10.31 -9.32
CA LYS A 54 7.00 -9.34 -10.41
C LYS A 54 5.90 -9.54 -11.45
N PRO A 55 5.57 -8.51 -12.25
CA PRO A 55 4.73 -8.68 -13.43
C PRO A 55 5.27 -9.80 -14.33
N GLU A 56 4.37 -10.68 -14.78
CA GLU A 56 4.67 -11.79 -15.68
C GLU A 56 3.71 -11.76 -16.88
N PRO A 57 4.09 -12.35 -18.02
CA PRO A 57 3.20 -12.49 -19.17
C PRO A 57 1.91 -13.23 -18.77
N LEU A 58 0.76 -12.72 -19.23
CA LEU A 58 -0.51 -13.42 -19.09
C LEU A 58 -0.47 -14.69 -19.95
N ARG A 59 -0.56 -15.86 -19.32
CA ARG A 59 -0.78 -17.13 -20.03
C ARG A 59 -2.29 -17.33 -20.17
N LEU A 60 -2.78 -17.18 -21.40
CA LEU A 60 -4.16 -17.46 -21.81
C LEU A 60 -4.33 -18.93 -22.17
#